data_AF-A0A371I587-F1
#
_entry.id   AF-A0A371I587-F1
#
_cell.length_a   1.000
_cell.length_b   1.000
_cell.length_c   1.000
_cell.angle_alpha   90.00
_cell.angle_beta   90.00
_cell.angle_gamma   90.00
#
_symmetry.space_group_name_H-M   'P 1'
#
loop_
_entity.id
_entity.type
_entity.pdbx_description
1 polymer ?
#
loop_
_entity_poly.entity_id
_entity_poly.type
_entity_poly.pdbx_seq_one_letter_code
_entity_poly.pdbx_strand_id
1 'polypeptide(L)' 'MFCTYVLVKEAEYWWENIYTRLETEGHESFKRVFLDKYFLEDVRDKREKKEKDFLELKQGNSTMSEYATKFEDLSKYYPY' A
#
# COMPACT_ATOMS: atom_id res chain seq x y z
N MET A 1 -0.71 -4.77 -20.48
CA MET A 1 -1.39 -3.46 -20.48
C MET A 1 -2.87 -3.52 -20.08
N PHE A 2 -3.39 -4.65 -19.56
CA PHE A 2 -4.80 -4.77 -19.17
C PHE A 2 -5.04 -4.55 -17.66
N CYS A 3 -4.13 -5.01 -16.79
CA CYS A 3 -4.32 -4.84 -15.34
C CYS A 3 -4.42 -3.38 -14.90
N THR A 4 -3.61 -2.48 -15.46
CA THR A 4 -3.68 -1.05 -15.12
C THR A 4 -4.98 -0.40 -15.58
N TYR A 5 -5.52 -0.82 -16.73
CA TYR A 5 -6.78 -0.31 -17.26
C TYR A 5 -7.99 -0.81 -16.44
N VAL A 6 -7.97 -2.08 -16.03
CA VAL A 6 -9.04 -2.67 -15.19
C VAL A 6 -9.07 -1.99 -13.82
N LEU A 7 -7.92 -1.77 -13.20
CA LEU A 7 -7.83 -1.06 -11.91
C LEU A 7 -8.33 0.39 -12.00
N VAL A 8 -8.01 1.09 -13.09
CA VAL A 8 -8.52 2.45 -13.34
C VAL A 8 -10.04 2.44 -13.48
N LYS A 9 -10.60 1.48 -14.25
CA LYS A 9 -12.06 1.34 -14.43
C LYS A 9 -12.79 1.00 -13.13
N GLU A 10 -12.25 0.11 -12.31
CA GLU A 10 -12.85 -0.22 -11.01
C GLU A 10 -12.77 0.94 -10.03
N ALA A 11 -11.67 1.69 -10.04
CA ALA A 11 -11.52 2.90 -9.23
C ALA A 11 -12.50 4.00 -9.67
N GLU A 12 -12.66 4.23 -10.97
CA GLU A 12 -13.64 5.16 -11.55
C GLU A 12 -15.09 4.76 -11.19
N TYR A 13 -15.43 3.48 -11.30
CA TYR A 13 -16.77 3.00 -10.98
C TYR A 13 -17.09 3.10 -9.48
N TRP A 14 -16.14 2.73 -8.62
CA TRP A 14 -16.26 2.92 -7.18
C TRP A 14 -16.40 4.40 -6.83
N TRP A 15 -15.64 5.27 -7.51
CA TRP A 15 -15.67 6.71 -7.34
C TRP A 15 -17.04 7.32 -7.64
N GLU A 16 -17.64 7.04 -8.81
CA GLU A 16 -18.95 7.58 -9.17
C GLU A 16 -20.06 7.17 -8.18
N ASN A 17 -19.97 5.95 -7.64
CA ASN A 17 -20.93 5.43 -6.67
C ASN A 17 -20.81 6.09 -5.28
N ILE A 18 -19.58 6.37 -4.86
CA ILE A 18 -19.29 6.97 -3.56
C ILE A 18 -19.50 8.49 -3.62
N TYR A 19 -19.19 9.13 -4.75
CA TYR A 19 -19.39 10.55 -4.98
C TYR A 19 -20.88 10.95 -4.87
N THR A 20 -21.78 10.16 -5.46
CA THR A 20 -23.24 10.37 -5.33
C THR A 20 -23.75 10.22 -3.89
N ARG A 21 -23.06 9.45 -3.04
CA ARG A 21 -23.39 9.33 -1.60
C ARG A 21 -22.74 10.42 -0.74
N LEU A 22 -21.59 10.93 -1.14
CA LEU A 22 -20.82 11.95 -0.42
C LEU A 22 -21.18 13.40 -0.79
N GLU A 23 -21.92 13.61 -1.89
CA GLU A 23 -22.40 14.93 -2.33
C GLU A 23 -23.21 15.65 -1.23
N THR A 24 -23.82 14.88 -0.31
CA THR A 24 -24.53 15.35 0.88
C THR A 24 -23.65 15.60 2.11
N GLU A 25 -22.42 15.09 2.17
CA GLU A 25 -21.56 15.08 3.37
C GLU A 25 -20.29 15.94 3.25
N GLY A 26 -19.95 16.42 2.03
CA GLY A 26 -18.89 17.39 1.79
C GLY A 26 -17.48 16.82 1.56
N HIS A 27 -16.58 17.68 1.06
CA HIS A 27 -15.23 17.35 0.58
C HIS A 27 -14.29 16.74 1.66
N GLU A 28 -14.52 17.03 2.94
CA GLU A 28 -13.70 16.49 4.04
C GLU A 28 -14.03 15.02 4.35
N SER A 29 -15.31 14.64 4.31
CA SER A 29 -15.75 13.24 4.42
C SER A 29 -15.19 12.41 3.26
N PHE A 30 -15.12 13.02 2.07
CA PHE A 30 -14.48 12.45 0.91
C PHE A 30 -12.99 12.11 1.14
N LYS A 31 -12.19 13.09 1.57
CA LYS A 31 -10.76 12.85 1.86
C LYS A 31 -10.56 11.73 2.87
N ARG A 32 -11.41 11.68 3.90
CA ARG A 32 -11.34 10.64 4.93
C ARG A 32 -11.59 9.26 4.33
N VAL A 33 -12.68 9.05 3.59
CA VAL A 33 -13.02 7.74 3.00
C VAL A 33 -11.98 7.31 1.96
N PHE A 34 -11.47 8.23 1.17
CA PHE A 34 -10.43 7.94 0.18
C PHE A 34 -9.12 7.49 0.83
N LEU A 35 -8.65 8.24 1.84
CA LEU A 35 -7.42 7.90 2.57
C LEU A 35 -7.59 6.60 3.36
N ASP A 36 -8.75 6.39 3.98
CA ASP A 36 -9.04 5.17 4.73
C ASP A 36 -9.05 3.94 3.82
N LYS A 37 -9.65 4.03 2.63
CA LYS A 37 -9.70 2.89 1.70
C LYS A 37 -8.37 2.66 1.01
N TYR A 38 -7.84 3.65 0.29
CA TYR A 38 -6.68 3.42 -0.56
C TYR A 38 -5.37 3.57 0.18
N PHE A 39 -5.27 4.52 1.11
CA PHE A 39 -4.01 4.76 1.80
C PHE A 39 -3.76 3.71 2.87
N LEU A 40 -4.76 3.29 3.65
CA LEU A 40 -4.56 2.19 4.61
C LEU A 40 -4.37 0.84 3.93
N GLU A 41 -5.10 0.55 2.84
CA GLU A 41 -4.93 -0.71 2.10
C GLU A 41 -3.57 -0.74 1.41
N ASP A 42 -3.15 0.33 0.72
CA ASP A 42 -1.82 0.41 0.10
C ASP A 42 -0.68 0.39 1.14
N VAL A 43 -0.85 1.07 2.28
CA VAL A 43 0.14 1.03 3.38
C VAL A 43 0.20 -0.36 4.00
N ARG A 44 -0.95 -1.02 4.22
CA ARG A 44 -1.01 -2.38 4.76
C ARG A 44 -0.38 -3.38 3.80
N ASP A 45 -0.74 -3.35 2.52
CA ASP A 45 -0.20 -4.25 1.51
C ASP A 45 1.31 -4.05 1.32
N LYS A 46 1.77 -2.78 1.34
CA LYS A 46 3.21 -2.48 1.31
C LYS A 46 3.92 -3.00 2.56
N ARG A 47 3.32 -2.85 3.74
CA ARG A 47 3.87 -3.36 4.99
C ARG A 47 3.95 -4.88 4.97
N GLU A 48 2.85 -5.57 4.68
CA GLU A 48 2.80 -7.04 4.59
C GLU A 48 3.82 -7.58 3.59
N LYS A 49 3.98 -6.93 2.43
CA LYS A 49 5.00 -7.30 1.46
C LYS A 49 6.41 -7.13 2.01
N LYS A 50 6.70 -5.99 2.66
CA LYS A 50 8.01 -5.72 3.28
C LYS A 50 8.31 -6.67 4.43
N GLU A 51 7.30 -7.07 5.22
CA GLU A 51 7.42 -8.08 6.27
C GLU A 51 7.75 -9.46 5.70
N LYS A 52 7.07 -9.85 4.62
CA LYS A 52 7.39 -11.10 3.92
C LYS A 52 8.81 -11.09 3.36
N ASP A 53 9.21 -10.00 2.70
CA ASP A 53 10.57 -9.81 2.19
C ASP A 53 11.62 -9.89 3.32
N PHE A 54 11.28 -9.40 4.51
CA PHE A 54 12.14 -9.49 5.71
C PHE A 54 12.24 -10.92 6.26
N LEU A 55 11.12 -11.64 6.36
CA LEU A 55 11.11 -13.03 6.83
C LEU A 55 11.85 -13.98 5.87
N GLU A 56 11.79 -13.69 4.57
CA GLU A 56 12.52 -14.44 3.54
C GLU A 56 13.96 -13.93 3.32
N LEU A 57 14.38 -12.85 4.01
CA LEU A 57 15.71 -12.28 3.88
C LEU A 57 16.76 -13.28 4.38
N LYS A 58 17.53 -13.84 3.45
CA LYS A 58 18.70 -14.67 3.70
C LYS A 58 19.90 -14.01 3.04
N GLN A 59 21.07 -14.05 3.69
CA GLN A 59 22.29 -13.46 3.13
C GLN A 59 22.62 -14.03 1.74
N GLY A 60 22.50 -15.35 1.58
CA GLY A 60 22.80 -16.03 0.32
C GLY A 60 24.23 -15.73 -0.16
N ASN A 61 24.35 -15.27 -1.41
CA ASN A 61 25.62 -14.84 -2.00
C ASN A 61 25.90 -13.32 -1.84
N SER A 62 25.05 -12.59 -1.11
CA SER A 62 25.20 -11.15 -0.93
C SER A 62 26.37 -10.84 0.01
N THR A 63 27.03 -9.71 -0.20
CA THR A 63 28.06 -9.25 0.75
C THR A 63 27.40 -8.86 2.08
N MET A 64 28.14 -8.98 3.18
CA MET A 64 27.65 -8.61 4.51
C MET A 64 27.12 -7.17 4.56
N SER A 65 27.74 -6.25 3.81
CA SER A 65 27.32 -4.85 3.74
C SER A 65 25.97 -4.69 3.06
N GLU A 66 25.73 -5.37 1.92
CA GLU A 66 24.46 -5.30 1.20
C GLU A 66 23.32 -5.95 2.01
N TYR A 67 23.63 -7.03 2.72
CA TYR A 67 22.68 -7.68 3.62
C TYR A 67 22.30 -6.76 4.79
N ALA A 68 23.29 -6.14 5.45
CA ALA A 68 23.05 -5.22 6.57
C ALA A 68 22.18 -4.02 6.15
N THR A 69 22.45 -3.42 4.99
CA THR A 69 21.63 -2.33 4.45
C THR A 69 20.18 -2.76 4.19
N LYS A 70 19.97 -3.95 3.60
CA LYS A 70 18.61 -4.49 3.40
C LYS A 70 17.91 -4.78 4.72
N PHE A 71 18.63 -5.31 5.70
CA PHE A 71 18.08 -5.59 7.02
C PHE A 71 17.63 -4.31 7.73
N GLU A 72 18.45 -3.25 7.72
CA GLU A 72 18.09 -1.94 8.29
C GLU A 72 16.93 -1.25 7.56
N ASP A 73 16.81 -1.42 6.24
CA ASP A 73 15.70 -0.82 5.50
C ASP A 73 14.38 -1.51 5.81
N LEU A 74 14.41 -2.84 5.93
CA LEU A 74 13.22 -3.66 6.20
C LEU A 74 12.82 -3.64 7.68
N SER A 75 13.77 -3.50 8.62
CA SER A 75 13.48 -3.45 10.06
C SER A 75 12.58 -2.27 10.45
N LYS A 76 12.58 -1.17 9.68
CA LYS A 76 11.71 0.00 9.87
C LYS A 76 10.22 -0.32 9.72
N TYR A 77 9.88 -1.38 8.98
CA TYR A 77 8.51 -1.82 8.76
C TYR A 77 8.03 -2.80 9.85
N TYR A 78 8.94 -3.28 10.71
CA TYR A 78 8.68 -4.18 11.82
C TYR A 78 9.02 -3.51 13.17
N PRO A 79 8.18 -2.59 13.67
CA PRO A 79 8.32 -2.11 15.04
C PRO A 79 8.01 -3.28 15.98
N TYR A 80 8.98 -3.61 16.84
CA TYR A 80 8.87 -4.61 17.90
C TYR A 80 7.67 -4.38 18.83
#